data_AF-A0A971TU45-F1
#
_entry.id   AF-A0A971TU45-F1
#
_cell.length_a   1.000
_cell.length_b   1.000
_cell.length_c   1.000
_cell.angle_alpha   90.00
_cell.angle_beta   90.00
_cell.angle_gamma   90.00
#
_symmetry.space_group_name_H-M   'P 1'
#
loop_
_entity.id
_entity.type
_entity.pdbx_description
1 polymer ?
#
loop_
_entity_poly.entity_id
_entity_poly.type
_entity_poly.pdbx_seq_one_letter_code
_entity_poly.pdbx_strand_id
1 'polypeptide(L)' 'MIYRALGSTGLQVGVIGIGTEYLDGKPYAVAEEVIHACLENGINMMDLFMPG' A
#
# COMPACT_ATOMS: atom_id res chain seq x y z
N MET A 1 -13.02 -5.85 1.22
CA MET A 1 -11.66 -6.34 1.55
C MET A 1 -11.70 -7.29 2.76
N ILE A 2 -10.80 -8.28 2.88
CA ILE A 2 -10.64 -9.13 4.07
C ILE A 2 -9.45 -8.63 4.89
N TYR A 3 -9.62 -8.48 6.20
CA TYR A 3 -8.59 -7.98 7.13
C TYR A 3 -8.16 -9.05 8.15
N ARG A 4 -6.91 -8.96 8.62
CA ARG A 4 -6.33 -9.79 9.69
C ARG A 4 -5.53 -8.92 10.67
N ALA A 5 -5.36 -9.42 11.88
CA ALA A 5 -4.50 -8.77 12.88
C ALA A 5 -3.03 -8.79 12.41
N LEU A 6 -2.36 -7.63 12.48
CA LEU A 6 -0.93 -7.53 12.22
C LEU A 6 -0.16 -7.88 13.51
N GLY A 7 0.15 -9.16 13.68
CA GLY A 7 0.86 -9.65 14.87
C GLY A 7 0.18 -9.20 16.17
N SER A 8 0.96 -8.68 17.12
CA SER A 8 0.48 -8.14 18.40
C SER A 8 0.29 -6.62 18.41
N THR A 9 0.25 -5.96 17.25
CA THR A 9 0.22 -4.48 17.16
C THR A 9 -1.15 -3.88 17.48
N GLY A 10 -2.21 -4.68 17.47
CA GLY A 10 -3.60 -4.21 17.55
C GLY A 10 -4.15 -3.64 16.23
N LEU A 11 -3.35 -3.57 15.17
CA LEU A 11 -3.76 -3.09 13.86
C LEU A 11 -4.44 -4.20 13.04
N GLN A 12 -5.38 -3.80 12.17
CA GLN A 12 -6.01 -4.67 11.17
C GLN A 12 -5.47 -4.32 9.78
N VAL A 13 -4.92 -5.30 9.06
CA VAL A 13 -4.36 -5.11 7.72
C VAL A 13 -5.04 -6.02 6.71
N GLY A 14 -5.20 -5.54 5.48
CA GLY A 14 -5.75 -6.32 4.39
C GLY A 14 -4.89 -7.56 4.14
N VAL A 15 -5.51 -8.67 3.72
CA VAL A 15 -4.76 -9.86 3.25
C VAL A 15 -4.04 -9.61 1.91
N ILE A 16 -4.32 -8.47 1.28
CA ILE A 16 -3.66 -7.96 0.09
C ILE A 16 -3.01 -6.62 0.48
N GLY A 17 -1.72 -6.49 0.19
CA GLY A 17 -0.96 -5.23 0.24
C GLY A 17 -0.44 -4.87 -1.16
N ILE A 18 0.18 -3.69 -1.27
CA ILE A 18 0.83 -3.23 -2.51
C ILE A 18 2.32 -3.01 -2.30
N GLY A 19 3.16 -3.56 -3.18
CA GLY A 19 4.56 -3.16 -3.32
C GLY A 19 4.67 -1.90 -4.16
N THR A 20 5.54 -0.96 -3.78
CA THR A 20 5.59 0.39 -4.36
C THR A 20 6.89 0.71 -5.09
N GLU A 21 7.80 -0.25 -5.24
CA GLU A 21 9.10 -0.11 -5.91
C GLU A 21 8.97 0.47 -7.33
N TYR A 22 7.92 0.08 -8.05
CA TYR A 22 7.67 0.54 -9.43
C TYR A 22 7.24 2.01 -9.52
N LEU A 23 6.89 2.63 -8.38
CA LEU A 23 6.58 4.05 -8.27
C LEU A 23 7.85 4.90 -8.09
N ASP A 24 9.01 4.28 -7.88
CA ASP A 24 10.26 5.03 -7.73
C ASP A 24 10.59 5.83 -9.01
N GLY A 25 10.97 7.09 -8.81
CA GLY A 25 11.18 8.06 -9.88
C GLY A 25 9.96 8.41 -10.74
N LYS A 26 8.74 7.93 -10.41
CA LYS A 26 7.52 8.32 -11.13
C LYS A 26 7.05 9.71 -10.72
N PRO A 27 6.35 10.44 -11.61
CA PRO A 27 5.71 11.69 -11.25
C PRO A 27 4.76 11.50 -10.07
N TYR A 28 4.70 12.49 -9.18
CA TYR A 28 3.80 12.48 -8.01
C TYR A 28 2.36 12.09 -8.37
N ALA A 29 1.80 12.67 -9.44
CA ALA A 29 0.42 12.41 -9.86
C ALA A 29 0.15 10.91 -10.16
N VAL A 30 1.15 10.18 -10.67
CA VAL A 30 1.02 8.74 -10.90
C VAL A 30 1.01 7.96 -9.59
N ALA A 31 1.91 8.31 -8.66
CA ALA A 31 1.93 7.70 -7.34
C ALA A 31 0.63 7.99 -6.57
N GLU A 32 0.17 9.24 -6.62
CA GLU A 32 -1.10 9.67 -6.03
C GLU A 32 -2.27 8.84 -6.56
N GLU A 33 -2.46 8.78 -7.88
CA GLU A 33 -3.54 8.01 -8.52
C GLU A 33 -3.54 6.54 -8.06
N VAL A 34 -2.37 5.91 -8.06
CA VAL A 34 -2.21 4.51 -7.63
C VAL A 34 -2.58 4.32 -6.16
N ILE A 35 -2.09 5.19 -5.27
CA ILE A 35 -2.36 5.10 -3.84
C ILE A 35 -3.85 5.35 -3.57
N HIS A 36 -4.48 6.31 -4.24
CA HIS A 36 -5.92 6.54 -4.13
C HIS A 36 -6.74 5.33 -4.59
N ALA A 37 -6.41 4.72 -5.73
CA ALA A 37 -7.06 3.50 -6.21
C ALA A 37 -6.94 2.34 -5.19
N CYS A 38 -5.78 2.21 -4.52
CA CYS A 38 -5.58 1.22 -3.47
C CYS A 38 -6.51 1.46 -2.28
N LEU A 39 -6.58 2.71 -1.79
CA LEU A 39 -7.42 3.09 -0.67
C LEU A 39 -8.91 2.90 -0.97
N GLU A 40 -9.37 3.25 -2.18
CA GLU A 40 -10.75 3.03 -2.64
C GLU A 40 -11.14 1.55 -2.64
N ASN A 41 -10.18 0.65 -2.88
CA ASN A 41 -10.38 -0.80 -2.84
C ASN A 41 -10.11 -1.43 -1.46
N GLY A 42 -9.79 -0.62 -0.45
CA GLY A 42 -9.57 -1.04 0.93
C GLY A 42 -8.19 -1.64 1.21
N ILE A 43 -7.22 -1.49 0.29
CA ILE A 43 -5.81 -1.87 0.52
C ILE A 43 -5.17 -0.84 1.45
N ASN A 44 -4.78 -1.28 2.64
CA ASN A 44 -4.27 -0.42 3.72
C ASN A 44 -2.85 -0.78 4.19
N MET A 45 -2.16 -1.65 3.46
CA MET A 45 -0.79 -2.06 3.73
C MET A 45 0.05 -1.81 2.48
N MET A 46 1.11 -1.03 2.63
CA MET A 46 2.00 -0.61 1.55
C MET A 46 3.42 -1.01 1.94
N ASP A 47 4.09 -1.73 1.05
CA ASP A 47 5.50 -2.08 1.17
C ASP A 47 6.32 -1.04 0.39
N LEU A 48 7.16 -0.30 1.12
CA LEU A 48 7.98 0.78 0.58
C LEU A 48 9.45 0.40 0.71
N PHE A 49 10.04 0.04 -0.42
CA PHE A 49 11.48 -0.11 -0.57
C PHE A 49 11.93 0.66 -1.81
N MET A 50 12.74 1.70 -1.63
CA MET A 50 13.21 2.56 -2.73
C MET A 50 14.75 2.52 -2.75
N PRO A 51 15.37 1.70 -3.62
CA PRO A 51 16.82 1.53 -3.63
C PRO A 51 17.59 2.74 -4.21
N GLY A 52 16.92 3.65 -4.93
CA GLY A 52 17.53 4.81 -5.59
C GLY A 52 18.11 4.51 -6.97
#